data_AF-A0A966XS21-F1
#
_entry.id   AF-A0A966XS21-F1
#
_cell.length_a   1.000
_cell.length_b   1.000
_cell.length_c   1.000
_cell.angle_alpha   90.00
_cell.angle_beta   90.00
_cell.angle_gamma   90.00
#
_symmetry.space_group_name_H-M   'P 1'
#
loop_
_entity.id
_entity.type
_entity.pdbx_description
1 polymer ?
#
loop_
_entity_poly.entity_id
_entity_poly.type
_entity_poly.pdbx_seq_one_letter_code
_entity_poly.pdbx_strand_id
1 'polypeptide(L)'
;MSRFVAVDRETSYLLPPSVDEWLPEDHLARFVVEVIDKLDLSELTRKYAGRGSDAHHPAVLLGLLVYGYASGVFSSRKIERASYDSVAFRFVAANTHPDHDTIATFRRRFLPQVQALFVQVLMLAREMKCLKLGNIALDGTKVHANASKHKALSWAHANKIEAQLRQEVQELLALGEKADRAAVPDGMDVPAEIARREQRLKAIEQAKAKIEERAKERFEGEQSAHAAKVQQRQAQRDAGKKPRGKDPEPPQSGPRAKDQISLTDEESRIMPQSGGGFEQSYNAQAAVDTETMLVVATHVSQATNDMRELVPVLDKISALPGDLGQVSSLLADTGYCSAANVQACEAQQIEPMLAVKRQKHNMPVLERFAPDAPAPEDDDPVAKMTHRLGTKAGRVLYGLRKQTVEPVFGIIKRAMGWRQMSMRGLDKAKGEWTLVTMAWNIKRLHVLRAA
;
A
#
# COMPACT_ATOMS: atom_id res chain seq x y z
N MET A 1 48.60 28.63 19.23
CA MET A 1 47.24 29.21 19.28
C MET A 1 46.35 28.35 18.41
N SER A 2 45.29 27.76 18.96
CA SER A 2 44.34 27.02 18.15
C SER A 2 43.52 27.99 17.30
N ARG A 3 43.48 27.76 15.99
CA ARG A 3 42.80 28.62 15.01
C ARG A 3 41.38 28.09 14.78
N PHE A 4 40.50 28.33 15.75
CA PHE A 4 39.08 27.96 15.66
C PHE A 4 38.21 29.16 15.27
N VAL A 5 37.07 28.88 14.64
CA VAL A 5 36.00 29.86 14.43
C VAL A 5 35.36 30.15 15.79
N ALA A 6 35.08 31.42 16.09
CA ALA A 6 34.42 31.82 17.33
C ALA A 6 33.00 31.22 17.41
N VAL A 7 32.65 30.66 18.57
CA VAL A 7 31.30 30.12 18.82
C VAL A 7 30.46 31.19 19.48
N ASP A 8 29.68 31.92 18.67
CA ASP A 8 28.80 32.99 19.12
C ASP A 8 27.33 32.60 18.86
N ARG A 9 26.51 32.66 19.92
CA ARG A 9 25.07 32.35 19.91
C ARG A 9 24.20 33.53 20.36
N GLU A 10 24.81 34.64 20.77
CA GLU A 10 24.13 35.76 21.40
C GLU A 10 24.05 36.98 20.46
N THR A 11 24.95 37.08 19.48
CA THR A 11 24.88 38.15 18.48
C THR A 11 23.55 38.09 17.72
N SER A 12 22.79 39.18 17.85
CA SER A 12 21.53 39.36 17.13
C SER A 12 21.77 39.77 15.68
N TYR A 13 20.88 39.36 14.78
CA TYR A 13 20.86 39.88 13.41
C TYR A 13 20.45 41.35 13.39
N LEU A 14 21.07 42.15 12.51
CA LEU A 14 20.71 43.56 12.30
C LEU A 14 19.29 43.72 11.74
N LEU A 15 18.88 42.80 10.85
CA LEU A 15 17.52 42.65 10.32
C LEU A 15 17.10 41.18 10.46
N PRO A 16 15.81 40.87 10.69
CA PRO A 16 15.36 39.48 10.71
C PRO A 16 15.62 38.83 9.34
N PRO A 17 16.40 37.74 9.29
CA PRO A 17 16.65 37.05 8.02
C PRO A 17 15.37 36.40 7.50
N SER A 18 15.27 36.29 6.17
CA SER A 18 14.16 35.56 5.55
C SER A 18 14.39 34.06 5.66
N VAL A 19 13.32 33.29 5.89
CA VAL A 19 13.39 31.81 5.83
C VAL A 19 13.86 31.34 4.45
N ASP A 20 13.58 32.13 3.42
CA ASP A 20 14.08 31.92 2.06
C ASP A 20 15.62 31.97 2.00
N GLU A 21 16.28 32.90 2.68
CA GLU A 21 17.74 33.07 2.62
C GLU A 21 18.50 31.89 3.26
N TRP A 22 17.88 31.18 4.19
CA TRP A 22 18.51 30.07 4.90
C TRP A 22 18.49 28.74 4.15
N LEU A 23 17.66 28.63 3.10
CA LEU A 23 17.43 27.38 2.40
C LEU A 23 18.14 27.39 1.03
N PRO A 24 19.07 26.45 0.75
CA PRO A 24 19.76 26.39 -0.54
C PRO A 24 18.78 26.37 -1.72
N GLU A 25 19.15 26.99 -2.85
CA GLU A 25 18.27 27.12 -4.02
C GLU A 25 17.80 25.77 -4.58
N ASP A 26 18.68 24.76 -4.60
CA ASP A 26 18.36 23.41 -5.06
C ASP A 26 17.89 22.48 -3.93
N HIS A 27 17.32 23.03 -2.85
CA HIS A 27 16.83 22.20 -1.76
C HIS A 27 15.45 21.58 -2.08
N LEU A 28 15.26 20.29 -1.79
CA LEU A 28 14.02 19.53 -2.05
C LEU A 28 12.74 20.24 -1.56
N ALA A 29 12.78 20.88 -0.39
CA ALA A 29 11.63 21.63 0.14
C ALA A 29 11.14 22.74 -0.80
N ARG A 30 12.05 23.44 -1.50
CA ARG A 30 11.69 24.44 -2.52
C ARG A 30 11.00 23.78 -3.70
N PHE A 31 11.56 22.67 -4.18
CA PHE A 31 10.98 21.92 -5.28
C PHE A 31 9.59 21.37 -4.93
N VAL A 32 9.36 20.91 -3.69
CA VAL A 32 8.03 20.51 -3.24
C VAL A 32 7.06 21.68 -3.31
N VAL A 33 7.41 22.85 -2.79
CA VAL A 33 6.53 24.03 -2.86
C VAL A 33 6.23 24.41 -4.31
N GLU A 34 7.26 24.47 -5.17
CA GLU A 34 7.12 24.75 -6.60
C GLU A 34 6.16 23.78 -7.31
N VAL A 35 6.28 22.48 -7.02
CA VAL A 35 5.38 21.46 -7.58
C VAL A 35 3.96 21.67 -7.07
N ILE A 36 3.77 21.87 -5.75
CA ILE A 36 2.44 22.04 -5.15
C ILE A 36 1.74 23.28 -5.70
N ASP A 37 2.46 24.38 -5.92
CA ASP A 37 1.91 25.62 -6.48
C ASP A 37 1.44 25.48 -7.93
N LYS A 38 1.96 24.48 -8.66
CA LYS A 38 1.52 24.15 -10.02
C LYS A 38 0.32 23.20 -10.06
N LEU A 39 -0.06 22.58 -8.94
CA LEU A 39 -1.21 21.69 -8.87
C LEU A 39 -2.53 22.47 -8.78
N ASP A 40 -3.59 21.94 -9.38
CA ASP A 40 -4.95 22.43 -9.17
C ASP A 40 -5.47 21.95 -7.81
N LEU A 41 -5.48 22.87 -6.84
CA LEU A 41 -6.00 22.67 -5.49
C LEU A 41 -7.43 23.23 -5.29
N SER A 42 -8.15 23.55 -6.36
CA SER A 42 -9.48 24.20 -6.30
C SER A 42 -10.51 23.37 -5.53
N GLU A 43 -10.48 22.05 -5.65
CA GLU A 43 -11.37 21.16 -4.89
C GLU A 43 -11.11 21.22 -3.39
N LEU A 44 -9.84 21.32 -2.99
CA LEU A 44 -9.43 21.38 -1.59
C LEU A 44 -9.80 22.74 -1.01
N THR A 45 -9.43 23.82 -1.69
CA THR A 45 -9.68 25.20 -1.24
C THR A 45 -11.18 25.50 -1.10
N ARG A 46 -12.03 25.05 -2.03
CA ARG A 46 -13.50 25.22 -1.96
C ARG A 46 -14.12 24.61 -0.70
N LYS A 47 -13.50 23.58 -0.12
CA LYS A 47 -13.97 22.93 1.12
C LYS A 47 -13.60 23.72 2.39
N TYR A 48 -12.81 24.78 2.24
CA TYR A 48 -12.49 25.78 3.25
C TYR A 48 -13.20 27.09 2.90
N ALA A 49 -14.50 27.15 3.20
CA ALA A 49 -15.31 28.37 3.12
C ALA A 49 -16.10 28.50 4.43
N GLY A 50 -16.24 29.73 4.96
CA GLY A 50 -17.10 29.97 6.12
C GLY A 50 -16.57 30.99 7.12
N ARG A 51 -17.16 30.95 8.33
CA ARG A 51 -16.86 31.80 9.49
C ARG A 51 -16.06 31.01 10.53
N GLY A 52 -15.19 31.68 11.28
CA GLY A 52 -14.31 31.09 12.29
C GLY A 52 -12.92 31.72 12.21
N SER A 53 -11.93 31.09 12.86
CA SER A 53 -10.52 31.47 12.71
C SER A 53 -10.01 31.15 11.30
N ASP A 54 -8.99 31.89 10.86
CA ASP A 54 -8.34 31.68 9.56
C ASP A 54 -7.78 30.26 9.46
N ALA A 55 -8.12 29.57 8.37
CA ALA A 55 -7.61 28.24 8.09
C ALA A 55 -6.26 28.32 7.36
N HIS A 56 -5.33 27.41 7.67
CA HIS A 56 -4.13 27.22 6.87
C HIS A 56 -4.49 26.83 5.43
N HIS A 57 -3.83 27.45 4.45
CA HIS A 57 -4.07 27.17 3.05
C HIS A 57 -3.76 25.69 2.71
N PRO A 58 -4.59 25.00 1.89
CA PRO A 58 -4.35 23.60 1.50
C PRO A 58 -2.97 23.33 0.90
N ALA A 59 -2.39 24.29 0.18
CA ALA A 59 -1.03 24.17 -0.37
C ALA A 59 0.01 23.96 0.74
N VAL A 60 -0.09 24.69 1.85
CA VAL A 60 0.81 24.56 2.99
C VAL A 60 0.67 23.18 3.65
N LEU A 61 -0.57 22.75 3.92
CA LEU A 61 -0.83 21.47 4.57
C LEU A 61 -0.44 20.27 3.68
N LEU A 62 -0.70 20.36 2.38
CA LEU A 62 -0.27 19.36 1.40
C LEU A 62 1.25 19.32 1.25
N GLY A 63 1.89 20.49 1.12
CA GLY A 63 3.35 20.61 1.04
C GLY A 63 4.04 20.00 2.25
N LEU A 64 3.53 20.28 3.47
CA LEU A 64 4.04 19.69 4.70
C LEU A 64 3.92 18.16 4.72
N LEU A 65 2.80 17.62 4.24
CA LEU A 65 2.63 16.16 4.12
C LEU A 65 3.58 15.57 3.09
N VAL A 66 3.64 16.14 1.88
CA VAL A 66 4.50 15.63 0.80
C VAL A 66 5.97 15.69 1.21
N TYR A 67 6.44 16.85 1.70
CA TYR A 67 7.82 17.01 2.15
C TYR A 67 8.11 16.12 3.36
N GLY A 68 7.18 16.03 4.31
CA GLY A 68 7.27 15.11 5.45
C GLY A 68 7.46 13.67 5.00
N TYR A 69 6.63 13.17 4.09
CA TYR A 69 6.75 11.80 3.57
C TYR A 69 8.03 11.58 2.78
N ALA A 70 8.46 12.56 1.96
CA ALA A 70 9.70 12.50 1.18
C ALA A 70 10.97 12.50 2.05
N SER A 71 10.92 13.16 3.21
CA SER A 71 12.03 13.29 4.17
C SER A 71 11.99 12.26 5.32
N GLY A 72 10.92 11.46 5.43
CA GLY A 72 10.78 10.43 6.46
C GLY A 72 10.11 10.87 7.77
N VAL A 73 9.41 12.01 7.75
CA VAL A 73 8.64 12.57 8.86
C VAL A 73 7.13 12.40 8.60
N PHE A 74 6.58 11.25 8.99
CA PHE A 74 5.17 10.87 8.68
C PHE A 74 4.14 11.26 9.75
N SER A 75 4.59 11.43 11.00
CA SER A 75 3.69 11.72 12.12
C SER A 75 3.32 13.20 12.11
N SER A 76 2.02 13.52 12.16
CA SER A 76 1.55 14.90 12.25
C SER A 76 2.18 15.68 13.41
N ARG A 77 2.41 15.03 14.57
CA ARG A 77 3.13 15.63 15.71
C ARG A 77 4.59 15.93 15.41
N LYS A 78 5.26 15.05 14.64
CA LYS A 78 6.64 15.28 14.22
C LYS A 78 6.72 16.37 13.15
N ILE A 79 5.74 16.46 12.24
CA ILE A 79 5.65 17.53 11.25
C ILE A 79 5.41 18.88 11.94
N GLU A 80 4.46 18.95 12.88
CA GLU A 80 4.22 20.14 13.71
C GLU A 80 5.53 20.57 14.39
N ARG A 81 6.18 19.67 15.13
CA ARG A 81 7.47 19.98 15.79
C ARG A 81 8.53 20.44 14.78
N ALA A 82 8.63 19.77 13.63
CA ALA A 82 9.59 20.13 12.60
C ALA A 82 9.35 21.52 12.01
N SER A 83 8.11 22.02 12.01
CA SER A 83 7.82 23.40 11.59
C SER A 83 8.52 24.45 12.48
N TYR A 84 8.83 24.11 13.73
CA TYR A 84 9.63 24.94 14.63
C TYR A 84 11.14 24.71 14.45
N ASP A 85 11.56 23.44 14.40
CA ASP A 85 12.97 23.05 14.54
C ASP A 85 13.75 23.03 13.21
N SER A 86 13.07 22.96 12.06
CA SER A 86 13.71 22.76 10.75
C SER A 86 13.40 23.91 9.80
N VAL A 87 14.45 24.56 9.30
CA VAL A 87 14.35 25.62 8.28
C VAL A 87 13.54 25.14 7.07
N ALA A 88 13.77 23.90 6.62
CA ALA A 88 13.07 23.35 5.46
C ALA A 88 11.56 23.18 5.70
N PHE A 89 11.14 22.66 6.86
CA PHE A 89 9.72 22.58 7.20
C PHE A 89 9.10 23.96 7.43
N ARG A 90 9.85 24.88 8.05
CA ARG A 90 9.44 26.27 8.24
C ARG A 90 9.22 26.99 6.92
N PHE A 91 10.08 26.74 5.91
CA PHE A 91 9.91 27.25 4.55
C PHE A 91 8.61 26.73 3.93
N VAL A 92 8.40 25.41 3.94
CA VAL A 92 7.17 24.78 3.41
C VAL A 92 5.92 25.27 4.14
N ALA A 93 6.04 25.54 5.45
CA ALA A 93 4.95 26.05 6.27
C ALA A 93 4.69 27.55 6.08
N ALA A 94 5.43 28.25 5.23
CA ALA A 94 5.43 29.71 5.12
C ALA A 94 5.60 30.41 6.50
N ASN A 95 6.50 29.86 7.33
CA ASN A 95 6.76 30.28 8.71
C ASN A 95 5.50 30.25 9.63
N THR A 96 4.49 29.47 9.28
CA THR A 96 3.37 29.13 10.16
C THR A 96 3.60 27.79 10.86
N HIS A 97 2.81 27.50 11.89
CA HIS A 97 2.97 26.27 12.68
C HIS A 97 1.63 25.54 12.85
N PRO A 98 1.09 24.91 11.78
CA PRO A 98 -0.14 24.14 11.88
C PRO A 98 0.01 23.03 12.93
N ASP A 99 -0.94 22.96 13.86
CA ASP A 99 -0.94 21.93 14.89
C ASP A 99 -1.16 20.52 14.29
N HIS A 100 -0.77 19.48 15.04
CA HIS A 100 -0.90 18.10 14.59
C HIS A 100 -2.33 17.67 14.28
N ASP A 101 -3.35 18.22 14.96
CA ASP A 101 -4.74 17.86 14.73
C ASP A 101 -5.24 18.46 13.43
N THR A 102 -4.84 19.69 13.10
CA THR A 102 -5.05 20.33 11.80
C THR A 102 -4.43 19.49 10.68
N ILE A 103 -3.16 19.11 10.80
CA ILE A 103 -2.46 18.28 9.80
C ILE A 103 -3.12 16.89 9.67
N ALA A 104 -3.43 16.24 10.80
CA ALA A 104 -4.05 14.91 10.80
C ALA A 104 -5.47 14.93 10.23
N THR A 105 -6.22 16.01 10.46
CA THR A 105 -7.57 16.20 9.93
C THR A 105 -7.52 16.48 8.44
N PHE A 106 -6.63 17.35 7.98
CA PHE A 106 -6.41 17.59 6.55
C PHE A 106 -6.05 16.29 5.81
N ARG A 107 -5.05 15.55 6.33
CA ARG A 107 -4.64 14.26 5.75
C ARG A 107 -5.83 13.33 5.59
N ARG A 108 -6.59 13.08 6.66
CA ARG A 108 -7.74 12.15 6.63
C ARG A 108 -8.86 12.61 5.70
N ARG A 109 -9.15 13.92 5.69
CA ARG A 109 -10.26 14.51 4.94
C ARG A 109 -10.02 14.47 3.43
N PHE A 110 -8.79 14.73 2.99
CA PHE A 110 -8.46 14.93 1.58
C PHE A 110 -7.70 13.77 0.93
N LEU A 111 -7.57 12.62 1.61
CA LEU A 111 -7.02 11.41 1.00
C LEU A 111 -7.66 11.04 -0.35
N PRO A 112 -9.01 11.13 -0.54
CA PRO A 112 -9.61 10.80 -1.82
C PRO A 112 -9.10 11.67 -2.97
N GLN A 113 -8.83 12.95 -2.70
CA GLN A 113 -8.33 13.91 -3.69
C GLN A 113 -6.85 13.71 -4.03
N VAL A 114 -6.07 13.05 -3.15
CA VAL A 114 -4.65 12.76 -3.40
C VAL A 114 -4.46 11.94 -4.67
N GLN A 115 -5.42 11.08 -5.04
CA GLN A 115 -5.34 10.33 -6.30
C GLN A 115 -5.39 11.23 -7.54
N ALA A 116 -6.24 12.25 -7.54
CA ALA A 116 -6.29 13.21 -8.65
C ALA A 116 -4.99 14.03 -8.72
N LEU A 117 -4.49 14.49 -7.57
CA LEU A 117 -3.22 15.22 -7.47
C LEU A 117 -2.02 14.38 -7.91
N PHE A 118 -2.01 13.08 -7.60
CA PHE A 118 -0.99 12.15 -8.07
C PHE A 118 -0.92 12.11 -9.60
N VAL A 119 -2.06 12.09 -10.29
CA VAL A 119 -2.10 12.13 -11.76
C VAL A 119 -1.57 13.47 -12.28
N GLN A 120 -1.91 14.59 -11.64
CA GLN A 120 -1.36 15.90 -12.00
C GLN A 120 0.17 15.95 -11.84
N VAL A 121 0.75 15.30 -10.82
CA VAL A 121 2.21 15.18 -10.67
C VAL A 121 2.83 14.40 -11.83
N LEU A 122 2.16 13.37 -12.37
CA LEU A 122 2.63 12.66 -13.57
C LEU A 122 2.56 13.55 -14.82
N MET A 123 1.51 14.36 -14.95
CA MET A 123 1.39 15.33 -16.03
C MET A 123 2.52 16.37 -15.97
N LEU A 124 2.84 16.86 -14.78
CA LEU A 124 3.99 17.75 -14.57
C LEU A 124 5.31 17.05 -14.92
N ALA A 125 5.49 15.78 -14.55
CA ALA A 125 6.66 14.99 -14.94
C ALA A 125 6.83 14.90 -16.46
N ARG A 126 5.72 14.74 -17.20
CA ARG A 126 5.71 14.76 -18.67
C ARG A 126 6.08 16.14 -19.22
N GLU A 127 5.52 17.22 -18.67
CA GLU A 127 5.85 18.60 -19.08
C GLU A 127 7.33 18.92 -18.88
N MET A 128 7.92 18.42 -17.79
CA MET A 128 9.35 18.49 -17.52
C MET A 128 10.19 17.58 -18.44
N LYS A 129 9.56 16.83 -19.35
CA LYS A 129 10.18 15.81 -20.22
C LYS A 129 10.89 14.68 -19.45
N CYS A 130 10.52 14.51 -18.18
CA CYS A 130 11.05 13.46 -17.32
C CYS A 130 10.23 12.18 -17.39
N LEU A 131 9.04 12.15 -18.00
CA LEU A 131 8.20 10.96 -18.09
C LEU A 131 7.57 10.81 -19.48
N LYS A 132 7.75 9.62 -20.05
CA LYS A 132 7.00 9.12 -21.21
C LYS A 132 6.73 7.64 -20.98
N LEU A 133 5.46 7.24 -20.95
CA LEU A 133 5.13 5.84 -20.73
C LEU A 133 5.68 4.94 -21.84
N GLY A 134 6.22 3.80 -21.42
CA GLY A 134 6.78 2.76 -22.26
C GLY A 134 6.83 1.46 -21.48
N ASN A 135 8.02 1.06 -21.03
CA ASN A 135 8.19 -0.17 -20.26
C ASN A 135 7.98 0.09 -18.76
N ILE A 136 7.08 -0.67 -18.14
CA ILE A 136 6.80 -0.57 -16.70
C ILE A 136 7.11 -1.87 -15.97
N ALA A 137 7.54 -1.77 -14.72
CA ALA A 137 7.70 -2.89 -13.81
C ALA A 137 6.62 -2.85 -12.72
N LEU A 138 5.86 -3.93 -12.59
CA LEU A 138 4.88 -4.13 -11.53
C LEU A 138 5.46 -5.05 -10.46
N ASP A 139 5.34 -4.63 -9.21
CA ASP A 139 5.67 -5.46 -8.07
C ASP A 139 4.80 -5.12 -6.86
N GLY A 140 4.74 -6.07 -5.93
CA GLY A 140 3.93 -6.00 -4.72
C GLY A 140 4.80 -5.92 -3.49
N THR A 141 4.30 -5.24 -2.46
CA THR A 141 5.01 -5.10 -1.21
C THR A 141 4.06 -5.13 -0.03
N LYS A 142 4.37 -5.98 0.96
CA LYS A 142 3.59 -6.02 2.20
C LYS A 142 3.97 -4.84 3.07
N VAL A 143 2.97 -4.06 3.50
CA VAL A 143 3.14 -2.90 4.39
C VAL A 143 2.38 -3.17 5.67
N HIS A 144 3.01 -2.95 6.83
CA HIS A 144 2.37 -3.20 8.11
C HIS A 144 1.12 -2.33 8.28
N ALA A 145 0.04 -2.93 8.75
CA ALA A 145 -1.15 -2.19 9.13
C ALA A 145 -0.93 -1.43 10.45
N ASN A 146 -1.79 -0.46 10.76
CA ASN A 146 -1.84 0.13 12.10
C ASN A 146 -2.61 -0.78 13.07
N ALA A 147 -2.15 -2.02 13.18
CA ALA A 147 -2.71 -3.08 14.00
C ALA A 147 -1.63 -4.09 14.40
N SER A 148 -1.81 -4.69 15.58
CA SER A 148 -0.93 -5.75 16.07
C SER A 148 -1.51 -7.12 15.75
N LYS A 149 -0.67 -8.03 15.26
CA LYS A 149 -1.04 -9.45 15.04
C LYS A 149 -1.47 -10.16 16.33
N HIS A 150 -0.97 -9.71 17.49
CA HIS A 150 -1.30 -10.29 18.80
C HIS A 150 -2.69 -9.90 19.31
N LYS A 151 -3.36 -8.97 18.62
CA LYS A 151 -4.74 -8.54 18.90
C LYS A 151 -5.75 -9.15 17.92
N ALA A 152 -5.34 -10.14 17.13
CA ALA A 152 -6.25 -10.88 16.25
C ALA A 152 -7.04 -11.92 17.07
N LEU A 153 -8.35 -11.98 16.82
CA LEU A 153 -9.26 -12.94 17.42
C LEU A 153 -9.57 -14.03 16.40
N SER A 154 -9.20 -15.28 16.70
CA SER A 154 -9.52 -16.44 15.85
C SER A 154 -10.92 -16.97 16.14
N TRP A 155 -11.55 -17.66 15.19
CA TRP A 155 -12.86 -18.29 15.35
C TRP A 155 -12.90 -19.24 16.56
N ALA A 156 -11.90 -20.12 16.69
CA ALA A 156 -11.81 -21.04 17.82
C ALA A 156 -11.68 -20.29 19.16
N HIS A 157 -10.89 -19.22 19.19
CA HIS A 157 -10.72 -18.44 20.41
C HIS A 157 -11.97 -17.61 20.75
N ALA A 158 -12.65 -17.05 19.74
CA ALA A 158 -13.93 -16.35 19.89
C ALA A 158 -14.98 -17.25 20.53
N ASN A 159 -15.16 -18.48 20.03
CA ASN A 159 -16.10 -19.44 20.61
C ASN A 159 -15.75 -19.79 22.06
N LYS A 160 -14.46 -19.95 22.37
CA LYS A 160 -14.00 -20.25 23.74
C LYS A 160 -14.31 -19.08 24.70
N ILE A 161 -13.97 -17.85 24.31
CA ILE A 161 -14.23 -16.67 25.15
C ILE A 161 -15.73 -16.43 25.28
N GLU A 162 -16.51 -16.60 24.21
CA GLU A 162 -17.96 -16.47 24.25
C GLU A 162 -18.59 -17.44 25.27
N ALA A 163 -18.21 -18.71 25.24
CA ALA A 163 -18.68 -19.69 26.21
C ALA A 163 -18.32 -19.31 27.65
N GLN A 164 -17.06 -18.88 27.87
CA GLN A 164 -16.60 -18.42 29.18
C GLN A 164 -17.38 -17.20 29.67
N LEU A 165 -17.55 -16.17 28.84
CA LEU A 165 -18.26 -14.95 29.24
C LEU A 165 -19.75 -15.21 29.50
N ARG A 166 -20.39 -16.09 28.73
CA ARG A 166 -21.78 -16.50 28.99
C ARG A 166 -21.91 -17.21 30.35
N GLN A 167 -20.96 -18.08 30.67
CA GLN A 167 -20.92 -18.73 31.98
C GLN A 167 -20.72 -17.70 33.11
N GLU A 168 -19.75 -16.79 32.97
CA GLU A 168 -19.49 -15.76 33.98
C GLU A 168 -20.69 -14.81 34.17
N VAL A 169 -21.43 -14.47 33.10
CA VAL A 169 -22.68 -13.69 33.22
C VAL A 169 -23.74 -14.47 34.00
N GLN A 170 -23.92 -15.77 33.73
CA GLN A 170 -24.85 -16.61 34.50
C GLN A 170 -24.46 -16.70 35.98
N GLU A 171 -23.16 -16.84 36.28
CA GLU A 171 -22.65 -16.87 37.65
C GLU A 171 -22.87 -15.52 38.35
N LEU A 172 -22.63 -14.39 37.68
CA LEU A 172 -22.88 -13.06 38.23
C LEU A 172 -24.36 -12.76 38.43
N LEU A 173 -25.24 -13.21 37.53
CA LEU A 173 -26.70 -13.09 37.71
C LEU A 173 -27.17 -13.90 38.91
N ALA A 174 -26.70 -15.15 39.05
CA ALA A 174 -27.00 -15.99 40.21
C ALA A 174 -26.42 -15.42 41.51
N LEU A 175 -25.26 -14.74 41.45
CA LEU A 175 -24.69 -14.03 42.59
C LEU A 175 -25.51 -12.80 42.96
N GLY A 176 -25.99 -12.04 41.97
CA GLY A 176 -26.89 -10.90 42.15
C GLY A 176 -28.21 -11.30 42.82
N GLU A 177 -28.82 -12.41 42.38
CA GLU A 177 -30.02 -12.97 43.02
C GLU A 177 -29.78 -13.47 44.45
N LYS A 178 -28.56 -13.94 44.76
CA LYS A 178 -28.16 -14.39 46.11
C LYS A 178 -27.70 -13.24 47.01
N ALA A 179 -27.30 -12.10 46.45
CA ALA A 179 -26.82 -10.93 47.18
C ALA A 179 -27.91 -10.29 48.05
N ASP A 180 -29.19 -10.54 47.75
CA ASP A 180 -30.31 -10.21 48.64
C ASP A 180 -30.29 -11.04 49.96
N ARG A 181 -29.44 -12.07 50.08
CA ARG A 181 -29.32 -12.96 51.25
C ARG A 181 -27.88 -13.24 51.73
N ALA A 182 -26.83 -12.81 51.02
CA ALA A 182 -25.43 -13.05 51.38
C ALA A 182 -24.50 -11.90 50.94
N ALA A 183 -23.36 -11.74 51.63
CA ALA A 183 -22.39 -10.70 51.34
C ALA A 183 -21.67 -10.95 50.00
N VAL A 184 -21.72 -9.96 49.11
CA VAL A 184 -20.93 -9.89 47.88
C VAL A 184 -19.45 -9.65 48.25
N PRO A 185 -18.47 -10.21 47.50
CA PRO A 185 -17.06 -9.92 47.72
C PRO A 185 -16.76 -8.41 47.74
N ASP A 186 -15.87 -8.00 48.66
CA ASP A 186 -15.55 -6.59 48.87
C ASP A 186 -14.95 -5.94 47.61
N GLY A 187 -15.50 -4.79 47.21
CA GLY A 187 -15.12 -4.06 46.00
C GLY A 187 -15.72 -4.55 44.66
N MET A 188 -16.61 -5.55 44.65
CA MET A 188 -17.25 -6.06 43.42
C MET A 188 -18.61 -5.39 43.14
N ASP A 189 -18.68 -4.61 42.06
CA ASP A 189 -19.93 -4.09 41.50
C ASP A 189 -20.49 -5.07 40.45
N VAL A 190 -21.43 -5.92 40.89
CA VAL A 190 -22.01 -7.00 40.07
C VAL A 190 -22.71 -6.45 38.81
N PRO A 191 -23.58 -5.41 38.87
CA PRO A 191 -24.13 -4.78 37.68
C PRO A 191 -23.10 -4.26 36.68
N ALA A 192 -22.05 -3.57 37.15
CA ALA A 192 -21.00 -3.05 36.26
C ALA A 192 -20.21 -4.18 35.58
N GLU A 193 -19.99 -5.28 36.30
CA GLU A 193 -19.20 -6.43 35.84
C GLU A 193 -20.01 -7.30 34.85
N ILE A 194 -21.35 -7.37 34.99
CA ILE A 194 -22.27 -7.90 33.98
C ILE A 194 -22.21 -7.02 32.72
N ALA A 195 -22.38 -5.70 32.85
CA ALA A 195 -22.39 -4.78 31.71
C ALA A 195 -21.09 -4.85 30.88
N ARG A 196 -19.92 -4.97 31.53
CA ARG A 196 -18.63 -5.17 30.85
C ARG A 196 -18.58 -6.47 30.04
N ARG A 197 -19.12 -7.57 30.57
CA ARG A 197 -19.16 -8.87 29.88
C ARG A 197 -20.14 -8.86 28.72
N GLU A 198 -21.31 -8.25 28.90
CA GLU A 198 -22.29 -8.10 27.83
C GLU A 198 -21.73 -7.25 26.68
N GLN A 199 -21.05 -6.14 26.99
CA GLN A 199 -20.33 -5.34 25.98
C GLN A 199 -19.28 -6.18 25.23
N ARG A 200 -18.52 -7.01 25.97
CA ARG A 200 -17.52 -7.89 25.36
C ARG A 200 -18.13 -9.01 24.53
N LEU A 201 -19.26 -9.60 24.96
CA LEU A 201 -20.04 -10.57 24.19
C LEU A 201 -20.54 -9.96 22.89
N LYS A 202 -21.10 -8.74 22.93
CA LYS A 202 -21.52 -8.01 21.74
C LYS A 202 -20.37 -7.76 20.76
N ALA A 203 -19.19 -7.41 21.26
CA ALA A 203 -18.00 -7.25 20.42
C ALA A 203 -17.54 -8.57 19.78
N ILE A 204 -17.64 -9.69 20.50
CA ILE A 204 -17.32 -11.03 19.96
C ILE A 204 -18.34 -11.45 18.91
N GLU A 205 -19.63 -11.19 19.14
CA GLU A 205 -20.69 -11.49 18.19
C GLU A 205 -20.47 -10.75 16.87
N GLN A 206 -20.16 -9.45 16.93
CA GLN A 206 -19.78 -8.66 15.76
C GLN A 206 -18.55 -9.24 15.04
N ALA A 207 -17.52 -9.62 15.79
CA ALA A 207 -16.32 -10.24 15.22
C ALA A 207 -16.62 -11.60 14.55
N LYS A 208 -17.48 -12.43 15.14
CA LYS A 208 -17.92 -13.71 14.57
C LYS A 208 -18.73 -13.51 13.30
N ALA A 209 -19.70 -12.61 13.29
CA ALA A 209 -20.50 -12.29 12.11
C ALA A 209 -19.59 -11.87 10.93
N LYS A 210 -18.54 -11.08 11.20
CA LYS A 210 -17.54 -10.72 10.19
C LYS A 210 -16.67 -11.87 9.71
N ILE A 211 -16.28 -12.79 10.61
CA ILE A 211 -15.55 -14.00 10.19
C ILE A 211 -16.44 -14.89 9.32
N GLU A 212 -17.74 -14.99 9.62
CA GLU A 212 -18.71 -15.73 8.81
C GLU A 212 -18.94 -15.10 7.44
N GLU A 213 -19.13 -13.77 7.37
CA GLU A 213 -19.23 -13.02 6.11
C GLU A 213 -18.02 -13.30 5.21
N ARG A 214 -16.81 -13.19 5.75
CA ARG A 214 -15.57 -13.52 5.04
C ARG A 214 -15.48 -14.98 4.64
N ALA A 215 -15.98 -15.89 5.46
CA ALA A 215 -16.00 -17.30 5.14
C ALA A 215 -16.94 -17.62 3.99
N LYS A 216 -18.06 -16.88 3.86
CA LYS A 216 -18.96 -16.96 2.70
C LYS A 216 -18.28 -16.44 1.43
N GLU A 217 -17.68 -15.24 1.48
CA GLU A 217 -16.92 -14.69 0.35
C GLU A 217 -15.80 -15.62 -0.11
N ARG A 218 -15.03 -16.19 0.85
CA ARG A 218 -14.01 -17.20 0.57
C ARG A 218 -14.63 -18.42 -0.10
N PHE A 219 -15.73 -18.94 0.42
CA PHE A 219 -16.38 -20.13 -0.11
C PHE A 219 -16.87 -19.91 -1.55
N GLU A 220 -17.51 -18.79 -1.85
CA GLU A 220 -17.96 -18.42 -3.21
C GLU A 220 -16.77 -18.29 -4.18
N GLY A 221 -15.68 -17.67 -3.73
CA GLY A 221 -14.43 -17.56 -4.50
C GLY A 221 -13.74 -18.91 -4.72
N GLU A 222 -13.72 -19.79 -3.71
CA GLU A 222 -13.18 -21.15 -3.83
C GLU A 222 -14.09 -22.02 -4.72
N GLN A 223 -15.40 -21.84 -4.68
CA GLN A 223 -16.39 -22.58 -5.48
C GLN A 223 -16.29 -22.23 -6.96
N SER A 224 -16.23 -20.94 -7.29
CA SER A 224 -16.00 -20.48 -8.67
C SER A 224 -14.65 -20.98 -9.22
N ALA A 225 -13.58 -20.90 -8.42
CA ALA A 225 -12.27 -21.41 -8.83
C ALA A 225 -12.23 -22.94 -8.98
N HIS A 226 -12.96 -23.66 -8.11
CA HIS A 226 -13.13 -25.10 -8.22
C HIS A 226 -13.90 -25.47 -9.49
N ALA A 227 -15.02 -24.81 -9.76
CA ALA A 227 -15.82 -25.02 -10.97
C ALA A 227 -15.00 -24.79 -12.24
N ALA A 228 -14.24 -23.69 -12.30
CA ALA A 228 -13.34 -23.39 -13.42
C ALA A 228 -12.26 -24.47 -13.61
N LYS A 229 -11.66 -24.96 -12.52
CA LYS A 229 -10.68 -26.06 -12.57
C LYS A 229 -11.30 -27.37 -13.03
N VAL A 230 -12.51 -27.69 -12.57
CA VAL A 230 -13.24 -28.90 -12.99
C VAL A 230 -13.56 -28.81 -14.48
N GLN A 231 -14.09 -27.69 -14.96
CA GLN A 231 -14.36 -27.47 -16.38
C GLN A 231 -13.08 -27.56 -17.23
N GLN A 232 -11.99 -26.93 -16.80
CA GLN A 232 -10.71 -27.00 -17.52
C GLN A 232 -10.17 -28.43 -17.61
N ARG A 233 -10.27 -29.20 -16.53
CA ARG A 233 -9.85 -30.61 -16.53
C ARG A 233 -10.75 -31.48 -17.37
N GLN A 234 -12.06 -31.20 -17.36
CA GLN A 234 -13.00 -31.91 -18.22
C GLN A 234 -12.68 -31.66 -19.69
N ALA A 235 -12.47 -30.39 -20.08
CA ALA A 235 -12.04 -30.04 -21.43
C ALA A 235 -10.70 -30.70 -21.83
N GLN A 236 -9.74 -30.84 -20.89
CA GLN A 236 -8.51 -31.59 -21.14
C GLN A 236 -8.79 -33.08 -21.41
N ARG A 237 -9.65 -33.71 -20.60
CA ARG A 237 -10.06 -35.11 -20.77
C ARG A 237 -10.78 -35.32 -22.10
N ASP A 238 -11.71 -34.42 -22.45
CA ASP A 238 -12.46 -34.44 -23.70
C ASP A 238 -11.53 -34.27 -24.91
N ALA A 239 -10.45 -33.48 -24.76
CA ALA A 239 -9.38 -33.35 -25.75
C ALA A 239 -8.35 -34.50 -25.72
N GLY A 240 -8.63 -35.60 -25.01
CA GLY A 240 -7.76 -36.79 -24.92
C GLY A 240 -6.48 -36.59 -24.08
N LYS A 241 -6.33 -35.46 -23.38
CA LYS A 241 -5.17 -35.16 -22.53
C LYS A 241 -5.45 -35.58 -21.09
N LYS A 242 -4.48 -36.27 -20.45
CA LYS A 242 -4.60 -36.65 -19.04
C LYS A 242 -4.24 -35.47 -18.11
N PRO A 243 -5.16 -34.97 -17.27
CA PRO A 243 -4.85 -33.88 -16.34
C PRO A 243 -3.74 -34.30 -15.37
N ARG A 244 -2.78 -33.40 -15.11
CA ARG A 244 -1.71 -33.63 -14.13
C ARG A 244 -2.22 -33.37 -12.70
N GLY A 245 -1.99 -34.33 -11.80
CA GLY A 245 -2.27 -34.20 -10.36
C GLY A 245 -3.66 -34.67 -9.92
N LYS A 246 -3.86 -34.73 -8.60
CA LYS A 246 -5.14 -35.15 -7.98
C LYS A 246 -6.28 -34.23 -8.39
N ASP A 247 -7.49 -34.77 -8.47
CA ASP A 247 -8.69 -33.98 -8.75
C ASP A 247 -8.96 -32.96 -7.64
N PRO A 248 -9.46 -31.76 -8.01
CA PRO A 248 -9.70 -30.72 -7.04
C PRO A 248 -10.76 -31.19 -6.05
N GLU A 249 -10.51 -31.03 -4.76
CA GLU A 249 -11.51 -31.29 -3.71
C GLU A 249 -12.51 -30.13 -3.65
N PRO A 250 -13.78 -30.40 -3.33
CA PRO A 250 -14.78 -29.35 -3.15
C PRO A 250 -14.43 -28.48 -1.94
N PRO A 251 -14.66 -27.16 -2.01
CA PRO A 251 -14.40 -26.28 -0.88
C PRO A 251 -15.35 -26.55 0.28
N GLN A 252 -14.88 -26.23 1.50
CA GLN A 252 -15.67 -26.36 2.72
C GLN A 252 -16.35 -25.03 3.07
N SER A 253 -17.66 -25.08 3.30
CA SER A 253 -18.48 -23.95 3.73
C SER A 253 -18.25 -23.58 5.19
N GLY A 254 -18.43 -22.30 5.52
CA GLY A 254 -18.37 -21.81 6.89
C GLY A 254 -16.97 -21.46 7.40
N PRO A 255 -16.87 -20.87 8.60
CA PRO A 255 -15.63 -20.39 9.17
C PRO A 255 -14.74 -21.54 9.66
N ARG A 256 -13.45 -21.45 9.39
CA ARG A 256 -12.44 -22.40 9.87
C ARG A 256 -11.93 -21.96 11.25
N ALA A 257 -11.47 -22.91 12.06
CA ALA A 257 -10.94 -22.63 13.41
C ALA A 257 -9.83 -21.56 13.45
N LYS A 258 -9.02 -21.49 12.37
CA LYS A 258 -7.90 -20.55 12.22
C LYS A 258 -8.28 -19.25 11.52
N ASP A 259 -9.52 -19.07 11.06
CA ASP A 259 -9.96 -17.80 10.48
C ASP A 259 -9.93 -16.73 11.58
N GLN A 260 -9.34 -15.57 11.30
CA GLN A 260 -9.10 -14.53 12.31
C GLN A 260 -9.48 -13.15 11.80
N ILE A 261 -9.78 -12.26 12.75
CA ILE A 261 -10.06 -10.85 12.52
C ILE A 261 -9.22 -10.00 13.46
N SER A 262 -8.70 -8.89 12.95
CA SER A 262 -8.03 -7.90 13.80
C SER A 262 -9.08 -7.03 14.47
N LEU A 263 -9.05 -6.94 15.80
CA LEU A 263 -9.94 -6.08 16.57
C LEU A 263 -9.59 -4.59 16.47
N THR A 264 -8.44 -4.27 15.87
CA THR A 264 -7.94 -2.89 15.77
C THR A 264 -8.05 -2.32 14.38
N ASP A 265 -7.70 -3.10 13.36
CA ASP A 265 -7.84 -2.74 11.95
C ASP A 265 -8.43 -3.94 11.21
N GLU A 266 -9.76 -4.01 11.21
CA GLU A 266 -10.54 -5.14 10.72
C GLU A 266 -10.16 -5.54 9.29
N GLU A 267 -9.88 -4.55 8.46
CA GLU A 267 -9.62 -4.67 7.03
C GLU A 267 -8.19 -5.11 6.71
N SER A 268 -7.28 -5.12 7.67
CA SER A 268 -5.94 -5.67 7.46
C SER A 268 -5.97 -7.21 7.46
N ARG A 269 -4.91 -7.86 6.96
CA ARG A 269 -4.79 -9.33 6.95
C ARG A 269 -3.45 -9.80 7.50
N ILE A 270 -3.45 -11.01 8.05
CA ILE A 270 -2.21 -11.69 8.42
C ILE A 270 -1.57 -12.20 7.12
N MET A 271 -0.40 -11.65 6.78
CA MET A 271 0.32 -11.97 5.54
C MET A 271 1.72 -12.51 5.84
N PRO A 272 2.23 -13.48 5.05
CA PRO A 272 3.59 -13.95 5.17
C PRO A 272 4.58 -12.84 4.79
N GLN A 273 5.72 -12.77 5.48
CA GLN A 273 6.79 -11.80 5.21
C GLN A 273 8.00 -12.45 4.53
N SER A 274 8.76 -11.66 3.78
CA SER A 274 9.90 -12.10 2.95
C SER A 274 11.13 -12.60 3.74
N GLY A 275 11.05 -12.67 5.07
CA GLY A 275 12.07 -13.23 5.97
C GLY A 275 11.53 -14.33 6.89
N GLY A 276 10.33 -14.85 6.61
CA GLY A 276 9.61 -15.78 7.47
C GLY A 276 8.68 -15.07 8.46
N GLY A 277 7.78 -15.85 9.04
CA GLY A 277 6.75 -15.35 9.95
C GLY A 277 5.58 -14.66 9.25
N PHE A 278 4.67 -14.15 10.07
CA PHE A 278 3.42 -13.53 9.65
C PHE A 278 3.22 -12.20 10.37
N GLU A 279 2.71 -11.22 9.63
CA GLU A 279 2.47 -9.86 10.11
C GLU A 279 1.14 -9.31 9.63
N GLN A 280 0.50 -8.49 10.45
CA GLN A 280 -0.74 -7.81 10.10
C GLN A 280 -0.42 -6.70 9.09
N SER A 281 -0.87 -6.85 7.85
CA SER A 281 -0.41 -6.05 6.71
C SER A 281 -1.52 -5.80 5.68
N TYR A 282 -1.25 -4.87 4.78
CA TYR A 282 -1.89 -4.73 3.47
C TYR A 282 -0.92 -5.10 2.37
N ASN A 283 -1.45 -5.47 1.20
CA ASN A 283 -0.66 -5.70 0.00
C ASN A 283 -0.67 -4.45 -0.88
N ALA A 284 0.43 -3.70 -0.91
CA ALA A 284 0.56 -2.49 -1.70
C ALA A 284 1.29 -2.78 -3.00
N GLN A 285 0.72 -2.34 -4.12
CA GLN A 285 1.17 -2.56 -5.48
C GLN A 285 1.62 -1.24 -6.10
N ALA A 286 2.69 -1.27 -6.88
CA ALA A 286 3.10 -0.14 -7.70
C ALA A 286 3.56 -0.62 -9.09
N ALA A 287 3.05 0.06 -10.12
CA ALA A 287 3.65 0.06 -11.44
C ALA A 287 4.66 1.22 -11.51
N VAL A 288 5.88 0.91 -11.89
CA VAL A 288 7.01 1.85 -11.93
C VAL A 288 7.55 1.92 -13.35
N ASP A 289 7.71 3.13 -13.87
CA ASP A 289 8.38 3.37 -15.15
C ASP A 289 9.86 2.96 -15.07
N THR A 290 10.32 2.18 -16.05
CA THR A 290 11.64 1.54 -15.98
C THR A 290 12.81 2.46 -16.31
N GLU A 291 12.56 3.60 -16.95
CA GLU A 291 13.60 4.57 -17.29
C GLU A 291 13.82 5.58 -16.15
N THR A 292 12.72 6.01 -15.54
CA THR A 292 12.71 7.16 -14.63
C THR A 292 12.57 6.77 -13.16
N MET A 293 12.11 5.54 -12.89
CA MET A 293 11.69 5.04 -11.56
C MET A 293 10.52 5.81 -10.94
N LEU A 294 9.74 6.53 -11.75
CA LEU A 294 8.50 7.15 -11.31
C LEU A 294 7.40 6.09 -11.18
N VAL A 295 6.65 6.12 -10.08
CA VAL A 295 5.46 5.29 -9.90
C VAL A 295 4.35 5.87 -10.76
N VAL A 296 3.75 5.07 -11.63
CA VAL A 296 2.70 5.52 -12.57
C VAL A 296 1.30 5.05 -12.18
N ALA A 297 1.19 3.94 -11.46
CA ALA A 297 -0.07 3.47 -10.91
C ALA A 297 0.15 2.77 -9.56
N THR A 298 -0.84 2.87 -8.69
CA THR A 298 -0.80 2.27 -7.34
C THR A 298 -2.08 1.51 -7.05
N HIS A 299 -1.98 0.39 -6.33
CA HIS A 299 -3.13 -0.35 -5.85
C HIS A 299 -2.86 -0.89 -4.44
N VAL A 300 -3.89 -1.07 -3.62
CA VAL A 300 -3.76 -1.69 -2.30
C VAL A 300 -4.89 -2.69 -2.14
N SER A 301 -4.55 -3.91 -1.75
CA SER A 301 -5.50 -5.00 -1.55
C SER A 301 -5.28 -5.71 -0.21
N GLN A 302 -6.25 -6.55 0.12
CA GLN A 302 -6.22 -7.47 1.25
C GLN A 302 -5.67 -8.84 0.85
N ALA A 303 -5.28 -9.04 -0.41
CA ALA A 303 -4.84 -10.34 -0.90
C ALA A 303 -3.45 -10.71 -0.36
N THR A 304 -3.28 -11.98 0.00
CA THR A 304 -2.00 -12.51 0.49
C THR A 304 -1.01 -12.72 -0.65
N ASN A 305 -1.49 -13.02 -1.86
CA ASN A 305 -0.69 -13.22 -3.07
C ASN A 305 -1.03 -12.18 -4.15
N ASP A 306 -0.20 -12.13 -5.19
CA ASP A 306 -0.27 -11.08 -6.21
C ASP A 306 -0.98 -11.53 -7.51
N MET A 307 -1.48 -12.77 -7.55
CA MET A 307 -2.01 -13.39 -8.77
C MET A 307 -3.16 -12.60 -9.39
N ARG A 308 -3.97 -11.91 -8.58
CA ARG A 308 -5.13 -11.13 -9.03
C ARG A 308 -4.89 -9.62 -9.04
N GLU A 309 -3.67 -9.19 -8.77
CA GLU A 309 -3.34 -7.78 -8.52
C GLU A 309 -2.93 -7.02 -9.81
N LEU A 310 -2.73 -7.74 -10.92
CA LEU A 310 -2.36 -7.16 -12.20
C LEU A 310 -3.50 -6.38 -12.86
N VAL A 311 -4.69 -6.98 -12.95
CA VAL A 311 -5.85 -6.35 -13.62
C VAL A 311 -6.25 -5.01 -12.99
N PRO A 312 -6.36 -4.88 -11.65
CA PRO A 312 -6.64 -3.57 -11.04
C PRO A 312 -5.59 -2.50 -11.34
N VAL A 313 -4.35 -2.89 -11.60
CA VAL A 313 -3.28 -1.96 -12.00
C VAL A 313 -3.42 -1.57 -13.47
N LEU A 314 -3.74 -2.53 -14.34
CA LEU A 314 -4.05 -2.26 -15.76
C LEU A 314 -5.23 -1.30 -15.93
N ASP A 315 -6.30 -1.48 -15.16
CA ASP A 315 -7.46 -0.59 -15.18
C ASP A 315 -7.06 0.86 -14.81
N LYS A 316 -6.17 1.00 -13.83
CA LYS A 316 -5.63 2.31 -13.45
C LYS A 316 -4.74 2.92 -14.51
N ILE A 317 -3.93 2.12 -15.19
CA ILE A 317 -3.09 2.57 -16.31
C ILE A 317 -3.97 3.04 -17.47
N SER A 318 -5.01 2.29 -17.81
CA SER A 318 -5.97 2.64 -18.86
C SER A 318 -6.75 3.92 -18.55
N ALA A 319 -6.94 4.25 -17.27
CA ALA A 319 -7.58 5.48 -16.83
C ALA A 319 -6.64 6.70 -16.79
N LEU A 320 -5.34 6.54 -17.06
CA LEU A 320 -4.40 7.66 -17.12
C LEU A 320 -4.66 8.53 -18.37
N PRO A 321 -4.36 9.85 -18.31
CA PRO A 321 -4.44 10.71 -19.49
C PRO A 321 -3.55 10.19 -20.62
N GLY A 322 -4.12 10.03 -21.82
CA GLY A 322 -3.39 9.49 -22.99
C GLY A 322 -2.18 10.34 -23.41
N ASP A 323 -2.15 11.59 -22.98
CA ASP A 323 -1.01 12.49 -23.08
C ASP A 323 0.29 11.93 -22.50
N LEU A 324 0.21 11.12 -21.44
CA LEU A 324 1.38 10.49 -20.80
C LEU A 324 2.06 9.44 -21.69
N GLY A 325 1.46 9.06 -22.81
CA GLY A 325 1.91 8.00 -23.70
C GLY A 325 1.20 6.68 -23.42
N GLN A 326 1.71 5.60 -24.02
CA GLN A 326 1.15 4.26 -23.89
C GLN A 326 2.19 3.32 -23.27
N VAL A 327 1.73 2.43 -22.42
CA VAL A 327 2.56 1.36 -21.88
C VAL A 327 2.77 0.32 -22.99
N SER A 328 4.04 0.04 -23.32
CA SER A 328 4.42 -0.95 -24.33
C SER A 328 4.62 -2.34 -23.74
N SER A 329 5.24 -2.42 -22.55
CA SER A 329 5.49 -3.71 -21.89
C SER A 329 5.32 -3.63 -20.38
N LEU A 330 4.89 -4.74 -19.78
CA LEU A 330 4.71 -4.90 -18.34
C LEU A 330 5.57 -6.06 -17.82
N LEU A 331 6.52 -5.73 -16.95
CA LEU A 331 7.43 -6.66 -16.31
C LEU A 331 6.94 -7.02 -14.91
N ALA A 332 6.69 -8.29 -14.61
CA ALA A 332 6.27 -8.70 -13.27
C ALA A 332 6.80 -10.08 -12.88
N ASP A 333 6.79 -10.35 -11.58
CA ASP A 333 7.36 -11.58 -11.03
C ASP A 333 6.45 -12.81 -11.24
N THR A 334 6.89 -13.95 -10.71
CA THR A 334 6.15 -15.21 -10.82
C THR A 334 4.79 -15.19 -10.11
N GLY A 335 4.60 -14.29 -9.13
CA GLY A 335 3.33 -14.13 -8.42
C GLY A 335 2.20 -13.65 -9.31
N TYR A 336 2.51 -12.94 -10.40
CA TYR A 336 1.53 -12.42 -11.37
C TYR A 336 1.31 -13.35 -12.56
N CYS A 337 2.10 -14.41 -12.73
CA CYS A 337 2.01 -15.25 -13.92
C CYS A 337 0.73 -16.11 -13.92
N SER A 338 -0.24 -15.74 -14.75
CA SER A 338 -1.44 -16.54 -15.04
C SER A 338 -1.91 -16.31 -16.47
N ALA A 339 -2.56 -17.30 -17.09
CA ALA A 339 -3.09 -17.17 -18.45
C ALA A 339 -4.07 -15.98 -18.57
N ALA A 340 -4.91 -15.78 -17.55
CA ALA A 340 -5.84 -14.65 -17.48
C ALA A 340 -5.11 -13.30 -17.48
N ASN A 341 -3.99 -13.17 -16.76
CA ASN A 341 -3.21 -11.94 -16.72
C ASN A 341 -2.48 -11.67 -18.05
N VAL A 342 -1.97 -12.71 -18.71
CA VAL A 342 -1.35 -12.58 -20.04
C VAL A 342 -2.37 -12.06 -21.04
N GLN A 343 -3.56 -12.67 -21.07
CA GLN A 343 -4.66 -12.24 -21.93
C GLN A 343 -5.14 -10.82 -21.61
N ALA A 344 -5.21 -10.45 -20.33
CA ALA A 344 -5.59 -9.09 -19.92
C ALA A 344 -4.59 -8.03 -20.41
N CYS A 345 -3.28 -8.32 -20.39
CA CYS A 345 -2.26 -7.44 -20.96
C CYS A 345 -2.43 -7.31 -22.48
N GLU A 346 -2.58 -8.44 -23.21
CA GLU A 346 -2.74 -8.42 -24.67
C GLU A 346 -4.01 -7.70 -25.12
N ALA A 347 -5.11 -7.84 -24.37
CA ALA A 347 -6.35 -7.11 -24.63
C ALA A 347 -6.17 -5.58 -24.55
N GLN A 348 -5.20 -5.11 -23.76
CA GLN A 348 -4.82 -3.69 -23.67
C GLN A 348 -3.61 -3.35 -24.54
N GLN A 349 -3.18 -4.25 -25.44
CA GLN A 349 -2.03 -4.09 -26.33
C GLN A 349 -0.69 -3.88 -25.58
N ILE A 350 -0.60 -4.38 -24.35
CA ILE A 350 0.62 -4.33 -23.53
C ILE A 350 1.32 -5.67 -23.62
N GLU A 351 2.61 -5.69 -23.96
CA GLU A 351 3.39 -6.93 -24.00
C GLU A 351 3.70 -7.43 -22.58
N PRO A 352 3.17 -8.60 -22.14
CA PRO A 352 3.47 -9.12 -20.83
C PRO A 352 4.86 -9.78 -20.80
N MET A 353 5.58 -9.56 -19.70
CA MET A 353 6.84 -10.22 -19.35
C MET A 353 6.74 -10.75 -17.91
N LEU A 354 5.89 -11.77 -17.73
CA LEU A 354 5.59 -12.37 -16.42
C LEU A 354 6.43 -13.64 -16.22
N ALA A 355 7.28 -13.68 -15.20
CA ALA A 355 8.13 -14.85 -15.01
C ALA A 355 7.32 -16.13 -14.77
N VAL A 356 7.53 -17.16 -15.60
CA VAL A 356 6.79 -18.44 -15.49
C VAL A 356 7.32 -19.31 -14.35
N LYS A 357 8.61 -19.20 -14.04
CA LYS A 357 9.29 -19.97 -13.00
C LYS A 357 10.38 -19.15 -12.36
N ARG A 358 10.73 -19.48 -11.11
CA ARG A 358 11.93 -18.94 -10.48
C ARG A 358 13.15 -19.29 -11.32
N GLN A 359 13.89 -18.29 -11.76
CA GLN A 359 15.11 -18.49 -12.53
C GLN A 359 16.17 -19.10 -11.60
N LYS A 360 16.89 -20.10 -12.09
CA LYS A 360 18.08 -20.60 -11.39
C LYS A 360 19.13 -19.50 -11.40
N HIS A 361 19.76 -19.25 -10.24
CA HIS A 361 20.94 -18.41 -10.18
C HIS A 361 22.07 -19.08 -10.98
N ASN A 362 22.93 -18.25 -11.60
CA ASN A 362 24.17 -18.69 -12.27
C ASN A 362 23.93 -19.60 -13.49
N MET A 363 23.15 -19.13 -14.47
CA MET A 363 23.08 -19.81 -15.77
C MET A 363 24.48 -19.93 -16.39
N PRO A 364 24.87 -21.11 -16.92
CA PRO A 364 26.15 -21.29 -17.58
C PRO A 364 26.38 -20.24 -18.68
N VAL A 365 27.61 -19.75 -18.81
CA VAL A 365 27.95 -18.65 -19.73
C VAL A 365 27.57 -19.00 -21.19
N LEU A 366 27.85 -20.22 -21.64
CA LEU A 366 27.52 -20.64 -23.00
C LEU A 366 26.00 -20.69 -23.25
N GLU A 367 25.20 -21.14 -22.28
CA GLU A 367 23.74 -21.12 -22.36
C GLU A 367 23.17 -19.69 -22.37
N ARG A 368 23.85 -18.76 -21.69
CA ARG A 368 23.46 -17.35 -21.66
C ARG A 368 23.62 -16.70 -23.04
N PHE A 369 24.64 -17.08 -23.82
CA PHE A 369 24.95 -16.52 -25.12
C PHE A 369 24.47 -17.36 -26.32
N ALA A 370 23.89 -18.54 -26.07
CA ALA A 370 23.25 -19.38 -27.09
C ALA A 370 22.25 -18.57 -27.95
N PRO A 371 22.10 -18.91 -29.24
CA PRO A 371 21.11 -18.26 -30.10
C PRO A 371 19.69 -18.45 -29.56
N ASP A 372 18.82 -17.51 -29.91
CA ASP A 372 17.42 -17.56 -29.49
C ASP A 372 16.72 -18.76 -30.14
N ALA A 373 15.86 -19.43 -29.38
CA ALA A 373 15.03 -20.50 -29.90
C ALA A 373 14.08 -19.94 -30.99
N PRO A 374 13.68 -20.75 -31.99
CA PRO A 374 12.68 -20.31 -32.96
C PRO A 374 11.38 -19.91 -32.26
N ALA A 375 10.66 -18.95 -32.84
CA ALA A 375 9.36 -18.52 -32.33
C ALA A 375 8.38 -19.71 -32.31
N PRO A 376 7.51 -19.82 -31.28
CA PRO A 376 6.50 -20.86 -31.25
C PRO A 376 5.54 -20.69 -32.44
N GLU A 377 5.17 -21.81 -33.07
CA GLU A 377 4.16 -21.84 -34.15
C GLU A 377 2.73 -21.71 -33.61
N ASP A 378 2.53 -21.96 -32.31
CA ASP A 378 1.25 -21.85 -31.61
C ASP A 378 0.88 -20.38 -31.33
N ASP A 379 -0.41 -20.05 -31.47
CA ASP A 379 -0.95 -18.73 -31.19
C ASP A 379 -1.16 -18.46 -29.68
N ASP A 380 -0.93 -19.47 -28.82
CA ASP A 380 -1.06 -19.36 -27.36
C ASP A 380 -0.26 -18.17 -26.77
N PRO A 381 -0.95 -17.16 -26.19
CA PRO A 381 -0.33 -16.00 -25.55
C PRO A 381 0.74 -16.37 -24.51
N VAL A 382 0.51 -17.44 -23.75
CA VAL A 382 1.44 -17.87 -22.69
C VAL A 382 2.71 -18.47 -23.31
N ALA A 383 2.59 -19.23 -24.40
CA ALA A 383 3.73 -19.77 -25.12
C ALA A 383 4.58 -18.65 -25.74
N LYS A 384 3.95 -17.65 -26.38
CA LYS A 384 4.62 -16.46 -26.93
C LYS A 384 5.37 -15.66 -25.86
N MET A 385 4.71 -15.37 -24.74
CA MET A 385 5.36 -14.70 -23.60
C MET A 385 6.55 -15.52 -23.07
N THR A 386 6.39 -16.84 -22.93
CA THR A 386 7.44 -17.73 -22.43
C THR A 386 8.66 -17.73 -23.36
N HIS A 387 8.42 -17.76 -24.67
CA HIS A 387 9.47 -17.62 -25.68
C HIS A 387 10.16 -16.25 -25.57
N ARG A 388 9.40 -15.15 -25.52
CA ARG A 388 9.92 -13.77 -25.39
C ARG A 388 10.84 -13.65 -24.19
N LEU A 389 10.45 -14.15 -23.01
CA LEU A 389 11.27 -14.20 -21.79
C LEU A 389 12.57 -15.00 -21.94
N GLY A 390 12.56 -16.00 -22.83
CA GLY A 390 13.71 -16.83 -23.15
C GLY A 390 14.74 -16.17 -24.06
N THR A 391 14.33 -15.19 -24.88
CA THR A 391 15.20 -14.50 -25.84
C THR A 391 16.25 -13.61 -25.17
N LYS A 392 17.36 -13.31 -25.85
CA LYS A 392 18.37 -12.35 -25.38
C LYS A 392 17.76 -10.98 -25.07
N ALA A 393 16.95 -10.45 -25.98
CA ALA A 393 16.28 -9.16 -25.81
C ALA A 393 15.31 -9.17 -24.62
N GLY A 394 14.48 -10.21 -24.50
CA GLY A 394 13.54 -10.34 -23.39
C GLY A 394 14.21 -10.53 -22.03
N ARG A 395 15.37 -11.20 -21.96
CA ARG A 395 16.18 -11.28 -20.73
C ARG A 395 16.70 -9.92 -20.28
N VAL A 396 17.15 -9.08 -21.22
CA VAL A 396 17.60 -7.71 -20.94
C VAL A 396 16.43 -6.86 -20.44
N LEU A 397 15.31 -6.89 -21.17
CA LEU A 397 14.10 -6.16 -20.81
C LEU A 397 13.57 -6.57 -19.43
N TYR A 398 13.41 -7.88 -19.18
CA TYR A 398 12.97 -8.40 -17.88
C TYR A 398 13.98 -8.07 -16.76
N GLY A 399 15.26 -7.97 -17.08
CA GLY A 399 16.32 -7.55 -16.17
C GLY A 399 16.07 -6.15 -15.56
N LEU A 400 15.41 -5.26 -16.28
CA LEU A 400 15.09 -3.90 -15.80
C LEU A 400 14.27 -3.92 -14.51
N ARG A 401 13.43 -4.95 -14.27
CA ARG A 401 12.62 -5.07 -13.04
C ARG A 401 13.49 -5.02 -11.77
N LYS A 402 14.66 -5.67 -11.78
CA LYS A 402 15.56 -5.75 -10.61
C LYS A 402 16.20 -4.41 -10.26
N GLN A 403 16.30 -3.51 -11.22
CA GLN A 403 16.93 -2.20 -11.06
C GLN A 403 15.92 -1.04 -11.03
N THR A 404 14.61 -1.32 -11.00
CA THR A 404 13.56 -0.30 -11.07
C THR A 404 12.62 -0.36 -9.88
N VAL A 405 11.61 -1.24 -9.91
CA VAL A 405 10.57 -1.33 -8.87
C VAL A 405 11.11 -1.78 -7.50
N GLU A 406 12.06 -2.72 -7.48
CA GLU A 406 12.68 -3.19 -6.23
C GLU A 406 13.45 -2.06 -5.50
N PRO A 407 14.31 -1.27 -6.17
CA PRO A 407 14.89 -0.06 -5.60
C PRO A 407 13.87 0.95 -5.08
N VAL A 408 12.78 1.20 -5.81
CA VAL A 408 11.72 2.13 -5.36
C VAL A 408 11.15 1.68 -4.01
N PHE A 409 10.78 0.41 -3.87
CA PHE A 409 10.32 -0.13 -2.59
C PHE A 409 11.40 -0.11 -1.51
N GLY A 410 12.63 -0.42 -1.87
CA GLY A 410 13.79 -0.30 -0.99
C GLY A 410 13.93 1.10 -0.42
N ILE A 411 13.88 2.12 -1.27
CA ILE A 411 13.99 3.54 -0.90
C ILE A 411 12.82 3.96 -0.02
N ILE A 412 11.57 3.68 -0.43
CA ILE A 412 10.37 4.02 0.37
C ILE A 412 10.48 3.41 1.77
N LYS A 413 10.87 2.13 1.89
CA LYS A 413 10.92 1.43 3.18
C LYS A 413 12.15 1.75 4.03
N ARG A 414 13.30 2.02 3.41
CA ARG A 414 14.59 2.13 4.13
C ARG A 414 15.09 3.56 4.21
N ALA A 415 15.07 4.30 3.11
CA ALA A 415 15.58 5.67 3.05
C ALA A 415 14.53 6.71 3.43
N MET A 416 13.29 6.59 2.94
CA MET A 416 12.17 7.39 3.48
C MET A 416 11.71 6.82 4.83
N GLY A 417 11.85 5.51 5.05
CA GLY A 417 11.51 4.88 6.34
C GLY A 417 10.02 4.56 6.52
N TRP A 418 9.22 4.61 5.44
CA TRP A 418 7.79 4.31 5.51
C TRP A 418 7.56 2.79 5.45
N ARG A 419 7.19 2.18 6.58
CA ARG A 419 6.98 0.73 6.69
C ARG A 419 5.62 0.31 7.24
N GLN A 420 4.87 1.27 7.76
CA GLN A 420 3.61 1.01 8.44
C GLN A 420 2.61 2.09 8.05
N MET A 421 1.37 1.68 7.80
CA MET A 421 0.24 2.58 7.61
C MET A 421 0.03 3.38 8.90
N SER A 422 -0.23 4.68 8.77
CA SER A 422 -0.60 5.53 9.90
C SER A 422 -2.10 5.41 10.20
N MET A 423 -2.91 5.13 9.17
CA MET A 423 -4.37 5.05 9.27
C MET A 423 -4.88 3.62 9.14
N ARG A 424 -6.11 3.41 9.61
CA ARG A 424 -6.80 2.11 9.64
C ARG A 424 -7.95 2.08 8.64
N GLY A 425 -8.22 0.92 8.09
CA GLY A 425 -9.18 0.71 7.01
C GLY A 425 -8.54 0.80 5.62
N LEU A 426 -9.10 0.03 4.69
CA LEU A 426 -8.56 -0.21 3.35
C LEU A 426 -8.51 1.07 2.51
N ASP A 427 -9.56 1.89 2.55
CA ASP A 427 -9.60 3.12 1.76
C ASP A 427 -8.59 4.17 2.23
N LYS A 428 -8.35 4.24 3.55
CA LYS A 428 -7.29 5.10 4.08
C LYS A 428 -5.90 4.55 3.75
N ALA A 429 -5.73 3.23 3.77
CA ALA A 429 -4.49 2.59 3.35
C ALA A 429 -4.19 2.84 1.86
N LYS A 430 -5.20 2.78 0.98
CA LYS A 430 -5.09 3.16 -0.44
C LYS A 430 -4.62 4.61 -0.58
N GLY A 431 -5.32 5.55 0.06
CA GLY A 431 -4.95 6.97 -0.02
C GLY A 431 -3.56 7.27 0.55
N GLU A 432 -3.17 6.63 1.66
CA GLU A 432 -1.83 6.79 2.24
C GLU A 432 -0.75 6.23 1.32
N TRP A 433 -1.01 5.09 0.67
CA TRP A 433 -0.08 4.54 -0.32
C TRP A 433 0.11 5.47 -1.53
N THR A 434 -0.97 6.08 -2.02
CA THR A 434 -0.90 7.10 -3.07
C THR A 434 -0.13 8.34 -2.60
N LEU A 435 -0.30 8.79 -1.36
CA LEU A 435 0.45 9.93 -0.81
C LEU A 435 1.97 9.64 -0.73
N VAL A 436 2.35 8.45 -0.26
CA VAL A 436 3.76 8.05 -0.13
C VAL A 436 4.43 7.97 -1.50
N THR A 437 3.74 7.38 -2.47
CA THR A 437 4.26 7.23 -3.83
C THR A 437 4.28 8.56 -4.59
N MET A 438 3.32 9.47 -4.33
CA MET A 438 3.37 10.85 -4.81
C MET A 438 4.60 11.59 -4.25
N ALA A 439 4.85 11.46 -2.94
CA ALA A 439 6.03 12.05 -2.30
C ALA A 439 7.35 11.47 -2.85
N TRP A 440 7.38 10.16 -3.13
CA TRP A 440 8.49 9.53 -3.84
C TRP A 440 8.68 10.13 -5.24
N ASN A 441 7.61 10.25 -6.04
CA ASN A 441 7.70 10.80 -7.38
C ASN A 441 8.25 12.22 -7.37
N ILE A 442 7.77 13.10 -6.48
CA ILE A 442 8.27 14.47 -6.37
C ILE A 442 9.75 14.46 -5.95
N LYS A 443 10.13 13.62 -4.99
CA LYS A 443 11.54 13.47 -4.59
C LYS A 443 12.42 12.97 -5.75
N ARG A 444 11.91 12.05 -6.58
CA ARG A 444 12.63 11.51 -7.73
C ARG A 444 12.74 12.53 -8.86
N LEU A 445 11.68 13.29 -9.14
CA LEU A 445 11.68 14.38 -10.11
C LEU A 445 12.71 15.46 -9.79
N HIS A 446 12.88 15.79 -8.50
CA HIS A 446 13.92 16.72 -8.07
C HIS A 446 15.32 16.26 -8.51
N VAL A 447 15.60 14.95 -8.41
CA VAL A 447 16.87 14.37 -8.85
C VAL A 447 16.97 14.32 -10.38
N LEU A 448 15.86 14.00 -11.08
CA LEU A 448 15.84 13.94 -12.54
C LEU A 448 15.96 15.31 -13.20
N ARG A 449 15.48 16.38 -12.55
CA ARG A 449 15.64 17.77 -13.02
C ARG A 449 17.10 18.23 -12.98
N ALA A 450 17.84 17.75 -11.97
CA ALA A 450 19.23 18.14 -11.76
C ALA A 450 20.22 17.37 -12.66
N ALA A 451 19.74 16.37 -13.42
CA ALA A 451 20.50 15.57 -14.37
C ALA A 451 20.25 16.07 -15.80
#